data_AF-A0A660RD60-F1
#
_entry.id   AF-A0A660RD60-F1
#
_cell.length_a   1.000
_cell.length_b   1.000
_cell.length_c   1.000
_cell.angle_alpha   90.00
_cell.angle_beta   90.00
_cell.angle_gamma   90.00
#
_symmetry.space_group_name_H-M   'P 1'
#
loop_
_entity.id
_entity.type
_entity.pdbx_description
1 polymer ?
#
loop_
_entity_poly.entity_id
_entity_poly.type
_entity_poly.pdbx_seq_one_letter_code
_entity_poly.pdbx_strand_id
1 'polypeptide(L)' 'MVDMSIELFGLRFKNPVVLASGPSGNGKEAMEVFDLAELGGFTTKTVTWKP' A
#
# COMPACT_ATOMS: atom_id res chain seq x y z
N MET A 1 -14.46 14.63 10.62
CA MET A 1 -13.97 13.29 10.19
C MET A 1 -12.94 12.83 11.21
N VAL A 2 -12.79 11.52 11.44
CA VAL A 2 -11.85 10.97 12.44
C VAL A 2 -10.44 10.91 11.82
N ASP A 3 -9.41 11.31 12.58
CA ASP A 3 -8.01 11.11 12.19
C ASP A 3 -7.67 9.62 12.29
N MET A 4 -7.26 9.03 11.16
CA MET A 4 -6.87 7.62 11.08
C MET A 4 -5.35 7.42 11.05
N SER A 5 -4.54 8.49 11.13
CA SER A 5 -3.09 8.37 11.03
C SER A 5 -2.50 7.55 12.19
N ILE A 6 -1.47 6.76 11.88
CA ILE A 6 -0.78 5.90 12.85
C ILE A 6 0.74 6.06 12.75
N GLU A 7 1.45 5.76 13.83
CA GLU A 7 2.90 5.64 13.84
C GLU A 7 3.33 4.18 14.00
N LEU A 8 4.18 3.71 13.08
CA LEU A 8 4.71 2.35 13.10
C LEU A 8 6.13 2.37 12.52
N PHE A 9 7.07 1.62 13.10
CA PHE A 9 8.47 1.57 12.64
C PHE A 9 9.17 2.95 12.53
N GLY A 10 8.75 3.94 13.33
CA GLY A 10 9.26 5.31 13.25
C GLY A 10 8.76 6.11 12.03
N LEU A 11 7.76 5.61 11.32
CA LEU A 11 7.12 6.27 10.17
C LEU A 11 5.68 6.64 10.50
N ARG A 12 5.22 7.78 9.96
CA ARG A 12 3.82 8.18 10.03
C ARG A 12 3.07 7.74 8.79
N PHE A 13 2.02 6.94 8.98
CA PHE A 13 1.13 6.46 7.92
C PHE A 13 -0.15 7.29 7.92
N LYS A 14 -0.72 7.52 6.72
CA LYS A 14 -1.97 8.28 6.56
C LYS A 14 -3.17 7.60 7.22
N ASN A 15 -3.17 6.26 7.21
CA ASN A 15 -4.18 5.38 7.80
C ASN A 15 -3.59 3.95 7.95
N PRO A 16 -4.25 3.03 8.67
CA PRO A 16 -3.75 1.67 8.86
C PRO A 16 -4.01 0.73 7.66
N VAL A 17 -4.55 1.23 6.54
CA VAL A 17 -4.90 0.38 5.39
C VAL A 17 -3.67 0.15 4.52
N VAL A 18 -3.25 -1.11 4.44
CA VAL A 18 -2.10 -1.53 3.64
C VAL A 18 -2.54 -2.63 2.68
N LEU A 19 -2.24 -2.47 1.38
CA LEU A 19 -2.44 -3.56 0.43
C LEU A 19 -1.39 -4.66 0.65
N ALA A 20 -1.87 -5.88 0.85
CA ALA A 20 -1.03 -7.08 0.97
C ALA A 20 -0.28 -7.36 -0.33
N SER A 21 0.85 -8.07 -0.22
CA SER A 21 1.63 -8.49 -1.40
C SER A 21 0.86 -9.50 -2.24
N GLY A 22 0.78 -9.28 -3.55
CA GLY A 22 0.18 -10.23 -4.49
C GLY A 22 -1.10 -9.73 -5.18
N PRO A 23 -2.18 -9.43 -4.45
CA PRO A 23 -3.49 -9.08 -5.02
C PRO A 23 -3.51 -7.94 -6.03
N SER A 24 -2.54 -7.03 -5.97
CA SER A 24 -2.46 -5.83 -6.81
C SER A 24 -1.16 -5.74 -7.63
N GLY A 25 -0.42 -6.85 -7.79
CA GLY A 25 0.80 -6.86 -8.59
C GLY A 25 1.78 -5.75 -8.19
N ASN A 26 2.07 -4.84 -9.13
CA ASN A 26 2.90 -3.66 -8.90
C ASN A 26 2.10 -2.34 -8.94
N GLY A 27 0.78 -2.41 -8.77
CA GLY A 27 -0.11 -1.27 -8.60
C GLY A 27 -0.63 -0.63 -9.89
N LYS A 28 -0.17 -1.07 -11.07
CA LYS A 28 -0.56 -0.47 -12.36
C LYS A 28 -2.07 -0.54 -12.60
N GLU A 29 -2.64 -1.71 -12.42
CA GLU A 29 -4.07 -1.98 -12.61
C GLU A 29 -4.92 -1.36 -11.50
N ALA A 30 -4.37 -1.28 -10.27
CA ALA A 30 -5.08 -0.64 -9.16
C ALA A 30 -5.20 0.89 -9.34
N MET A 31 -4.18 1.54 -9.92
CA MET A 31 -4.22 2.97 -10.24
C MET A 31 -5.29 3.33 -11.28
N GLU A 32 -5.80 2.37 -12.04
CA GLU A 32 -6.92 2.59 -12.96
C GLU A 32 -8.27 2.70 -12.23
N VAL A 33 -8.35 2.21 -10.99
CA VAL A 33 -9.59 2.11 -10.21
C VAL A 33 -9.62 3.10 -9.04
N PHE A 34 -8.47 3.40 -8.41
CA PHE A 34 -8.37 4.34 -7.30
C PHE A 34 -6.96 4.94 -7.15
N ASP A 35 -6.84 6.07 -6.45
CA ASP A 35 -5.55 6.68 -6.15
C ASP A 35 -4.81 5.91 -5.05
N LEU A 36 -3.71 5.25 -5.41
CA LEU A 36 -2.86 4.54 -4.45
C LEU A 36 -2.33 5.44 -3.33
N ALA A 37 -2.25 6.75 -3.54
CA ALA A 37 -1.80 7.69 -2.52
C ALA A 37 -2.80 7.83 -1.35
N GLU A 38 -4.03 7.36 -1.49
CA GLU A 38 -5.02 7.32 -0.40
C GLU A 38 -4.74 6.21 0.62
N LEU A 39 -3.98 5.17 0.23
CA LEU A 39 -3.61 4.07 1.13
C LEU A 39 -2.59 4.53 2.17
N GLY A 40 -2.61 3.87 3.33
CA GLY A 40 -1.54 3.95 4.31
C GLY A 40 -0.24 3.36 3.79
N GLY A 41 -0.31 2.26 3.05
CA GLY A 41 0.83 1.64 2.41
C GLY A 41 0.48 0.66 1.29
N PHE A 42 1.48 0.31 0.49
CA PHE A 42 1.37 -0.61 -0.63
C PHE A 42 2.53 -1.60 -0.62
N THR A 43 2.22 -2.90 -0.53
CA THR A 43 3.23 -3.96 -0.64
C THR A 43 3.23 -4.50 -2.06
N THR A 44 4.33 -4.29 -2.81
CA THR A 44 4.47 -4.81 -4.18
C THR A 44 4.46 -6.33 -4.20
N LYS A 45 4.27 -6.91 -5.39
CA LYS A 45 4.42 -8.35 -5.61
C LYS A 45 5.79 -8.83 -5.15
N THR A 46 5.83 -10.00 -4.52
CA THR A 46 7.07 -10.70 -4.15
C THR A 46 8.02 -10.78 -5.34
N VAL A 47 9.27 -10.38 -5.11
CA VAL A 47 10.38 -10.47 -6.08
C VAL A 47 11.21 -11.71 -5.75
N THR A 48 11.55 -12.50 -6.77
CA THR A 48 12.45 -13.65 -6.69
C THR A 48 13.76 -13.34 -7.42
N TRP A 49 14.82 -14.10 -7.11
CA TRP A 49 16.14 -13.90 -7.73
C TRP A 49 16.11 -14.03 -9.26
N LYS A 50 15.33 -15.00 -9.76
CA LYS A 50 15.05 -15.19 -11.18
C LYS A 50 13.57 -14.89 -11.46
N PRO A 51 13.24 -14.44 -12.68
CA PRO A 51 11.85 -14.34 -13.14
C PRO A 51 11.09 -15.65 -12.98
#